data_AF-A0A522VYW5-F1
#
_entry.id   AF-A0A522VYW5-F1
#
_cell.length_a   1.000
_cell.length_b   1.000
_cell.length_c   1.000
_cell.angle_alpha   90.00
_cell.angle_beta   90.00
_cell.angle_gamma   90.00
#
_symmetry.space_group_name_H-M   'P 1'
#
loop_
_entity.id
_entity.type
_entity.pdbx_description
1 polymer ?
#
loop_
_entity_poly.entity_id
_entity_poly.type
_entity_poly.pdbx_seq_one_letter_code
_entity_poly.pdbx_strand_id
1 'polypeptide(L)'
;MKTLFAATAAAIALLAIAATPASADPACQSQLAEVQAAWKTVPHPYSKMSERKTRGDHDHNVMAETYMSGQLRQAEAQCKAGNDHEAMLRLDVIRAWLKLPEVTHPAEHNYPPGTKD
;
A
#
# COMPACT_ATOMS: atom_id res chain seq x y z
N MET A 1 25.68 -65.83 -0.12
CA MET A 1 25.91 -64.88 -1.24
C MET A 1 24.57 -64.42 -1.76
N LYS A 2 24.15 -63.19 -1.44
CA LYS A 2 22.96 -62.55 -2.03
C LYS A 2 23.05 -61.03 -1.82
N THR A 3 22.93 -60.34 -2.95
CA THR A 3 22.37 -58.99 -3.15
C THR A 3 23.09 -57.79 -2.53
N LEU A 4 23.90 -57.20 -3.42
CA LEU A 4 24.27 -55.78 -3.58
C LEU A 4 23.38 -54.78 -2.83
N PHE A 5 23.94 -54.12 -1.82
CA PHE A 5 23.45 -52.83 -1.31
C PHE A 5 24.07 -51.73 -2.17
N ALA A 6 23.38 -51.37 -3.25
CA ALA A 6 23.75 -50.22 -4.06
C ALA A 6 23.31 -48.94 -3.34
N ALA A 7 24.30 -48.10 -3.07
CA ALA A 7 24.15 -46.77 -2.50
C ALA A 7 23.24 -45.89 -3.36
N THR A 8 22.23 -45.27 -2.75
CA THR A 8 21.57 -44.09 -3.29
C THR A 8 21.66 -42.98 -2.25
N ALA A 9 22.82 -42.33 -2.21
CA ALA A 9 22.97 -41.05 -1.56
C ALA A 9 22.20 -40.00 -2.38
N ALA A 10 20.99 -39.67 -1.92
CA ALA A 10 20.22 -38.57 -2.48
C ALA A 10 20.93 -37.25 -2.14
N ALA A 11 21.68 -36.72 -3.10
CA ALA A 11 22.20 -35.36 -3.05
C ALA A 11 21.03 -34.39 -3.20
N ILE A 12 20.51 -33.90 -2.06
CA ILE A 12 19.61 -32.75 -2.04
C ILE A 12 20.47 -31.52 -2.34
N ALA A 13 20.54 -31.14 -3.60
CA ALA A 13 21.08 -29.85 -4.01
C ALA A 13 20.11 -28.76 -3.50
N LEU A 14 20.39 -28.20 -2.32
CA LEU A 14 19.82 -26.95 -1.87
C LEU A 14 20.29 -25.87 -2.85
N LEU A 15 19.47 -25.54 -3.84
CA LEU A 15 19.62 -24.30 -4.59
C LEU A 15 19.41 -23.14 -3.62
N ALA A 16 20.51 -22.59 -3.10
CA ALA A 16 20.51 -21.29 -2.49
C ALA A 16 20.13 -20.29 -3.58
N ILE A 17 18.87 -19.84 -3.56
CA ILE A 17 18.44 -18.67 -4.31
C ILE A 17 19.21 -17.51 -3.67
N ALA A 18 20.34 -17.14 -4.27
CA ALA A 18 20.98 -15.89 -3.97
C ALA A 18 19.96 -14.81 -4.35
N ALA A 19 19.29 -14.24 -3.35
CA ALA A 19 18.45 -13.07 -3.52
C ALA A 19 19.37 -11.91 -3.91
N THR A 20 19.68 -11.81 -5.20
CA THR A 20 20.15 -10.56 -5.79
C THR A 20 19.11 -9.52 -5.42
N PRO A 21 19.49 -8.38 -4.81
CA PRO A 21 18.55 -7.31 -4.57
C PRO A 21 17.95 -6.94 -5.93
N ALA A 22 16.65 -7.22 -6.10
CA ALA A 22 15.94 -6.82 -7.30
C ALA A 22 15.95 -5.29 -7.30
N SER A 23 16.72 -4.68 -8.21
CA SER A 23 16.60 -3.24 -8.43
C SER A 23 15.21 -3.00 -8.97
N ALA A 24 14.51 -2.01 -8.41
CA ALA A 24 13.21 -1.57 -8.91
C ALA A 24 13.22 -1.48 -10.45
N ASP A 25 12.21 -2.07 -11.10
CA ASP A 25 12.03 -1.87 -12.54
C ASP A 25 11.93 -0.34 -12.83
N PRO A 26 12.64 0.18 -13.85
CA PRO A 26 12.52 1.58 -14.27
C PRO A 26 11.08 2.06 -14.44
N ALA A 27 10.17 1.17 -14.87
CA ALA A 27 8.75 1.45 -14.97
C ALA A 27 8.14 1.76 -13.60
N CYS A 28 8.44 0.97 -12.56
CA CYS A 28 7.94 1.20 -11.21
C CYS A 28 8.40 2.57 -10.67
N GLN A 29 9.68 2.92 -10.88
CA GLN A 29 10.23 4.21 -10.46
C GLN A 29 9.57 5.39 -11.19
N SER A 30 9.36 5.27 -12.50
CA SER A 30 8.71 6.31 -13.29
C SER A 30 7.26 6.55 -12.83
N GLN A 31 6.54 5.47 -12.56
CA GLN A 31 5.14 5.49 -12.13
C GLN A 31 5.00 6.04 -10.70
N LEU A 32 5.93 5.68 -9.80
CA LEU A 32 6.01 6.25 -8.47
C LEU A 32 6.24 7.77 -8.54
N ALA A 33 7.18 8.22 -9.38
CA ALA A 33 7.47 9.64 -9.54
C ALA A 33 6.27 10.44 -10.06
N GLU A 34 5.54 9.88 -11.03
CA GLU A 34 4.31 10.49 -11.57
C GLU A 34 3.25 10.65 -10.48
N VAL A 35 2.96 9.59 -9.72
CA VAL A 35 1.97 9.64 -8.64
C VAL A 35 2.44 10.56 -7.51
N GLN A 36 3.72 10.59 -7.17
CA GLN A 36 4.26 11.55 -6.19
C GLN A 36 4.09 13.00 -6.66
N ALA A 37 4.26 13.28 -7.95
CA ALA A 37 4.04 14.61 -8.51
C ALA A 37 2.56 15.00 -8.43
N ALA A 38 1.65 14.11 -8.83
CA ALA A 38 0.20 14.34 -8.72
C ALA A 38 -0.25 14.48 -7.25
N TRP A 39 0.30 13.69 -6.33
CA TRP A 39 0.00 13.78 -4.91
C TRP A 39 0.36 15.16 -4.33
N LYS A 40 1.48 15.76 -4.76
CA LYS A 40 1.90 17.09 -4.30
C LYS A 40 0.94 18.21 -4.73
N THR A 41 0.13 18.02 -5.76
CA THR A 41 -0.84 19.05 -6.19
C THR A 41 -2.14 18.99 -5.39
N VAL A 42 -2.37 17.92 -4.63
CA VAL A 42 -3.52 17.80 -3.74
C VAL A 42 -3.30 18.69 -2.51
N PRO A 43 -4.30 19.49 -2.09
CA PRO A 43 -4.25 20.14 -0.79
C PRO A 43 -4.18 19.10 0.33
N HIS A 44 -3.19 19.24 1.23
CA HIS A 44 -2.99 18.34 2.38
C HIS A 44 -3.29 19.05 3.71
N PRO A 45 -4.51 19.58 3.92
CA PRO A 45 -4.84 20.37 5.10
C PRO A 45 -4.73 19.55 6.39
N TYR A 46 -4.72 18.21 6.30
CA TYR A 46 -4.72 17.33 7.45
C TYR A 46 -3.37 16.66 7.74
N SER A 47 -2.39 16.76 6.83
CA SER A 47 -1.02 16.25 7.00
C SER A 47 -0.28 16.73 8.25
N LYS A 48 -0.74 17.82 8.87
CA LYS A 48 -0.19 18.40 10.12
C LYS A 48 -1.11 18.24 11.33
N MET A 49 -2.28 17.64 11.20
CA MET A 49 -3.25 17.50 12.29
C MET A 49 -2.88 16.32 13.21
N SER A 50 -1.77 16.46 13.93
CA SER A 50 -1.55 15.76 15.20
C SER A 50 -2.38 16.39 16.34
N GLU A 51 -3.08 17.48 16.07
CA GLU A 51 -3.81 18.24 17.08
C GLU A 51 -5.29 17.84 17.13
N ARG A 52 -5.57 16.97 18.12
CA ARG A 52 -6.83 16.80 18.85
C ARG A 52 -8.12 16.93 18.03
N LYS A 53 -8.74 15.79 17.72
CA LYS A 53 -10.20 15.71 17.69
C LYS A 53 -10.70 14.98 18.93
N THR A 54 -11.57 15.64 19.67
CA THR A 54 -12.34 15.05 20.78
C THR A 54 -13.19 13.90 20.26
N ARG A 55 -13.55 12.97 21.16
CA ARG A 55 -14.36 11.76 20.91
C ARG A 55 -15.74 12.14 20.32
N GLY A 56 -15.82 12.35 19.02
CA GLY A 56 -17.05 12.77 18.33
C GLY A 56 -16.85 13.10 16.85
N ASP A 57 -15.73 13.73 16.48
CA ASP A 57 -15.46 14.13 15.09
C ASP A 57 -14.61 13.07 14.37
N HIS A 58 -15.24 12.23 13.55
CA HIS A 58 -14.55 11.39 12.58
C HIS A 58 -14.57 12.10 11.23
N ASP A 59 -13.45 12.71 10.89
CA ASP A 59 -13.29 13.40 9.62
C ASP A 59 -12.75 12.41 8.58
N HIS A 60 -13.63 11.99 7.68
CA HIS A 60 -13.29 11.05 6.62
C HIS A 60 -12.20 11.58 5.68
N ASN A 61 -12.03 12.90 5.57
CA ASN A 61 -11.01 13.48 4.72
C ASN A 61 -9.62 13.35 5.35
N VAL A 62 -9.49 13.53 6.67
CA VAL A 62 -8.24 13.26 7.41
C VAL A 62 -7.82 11.81 7.26
N MET A 63 -8.77 10.89 7.41
CA MET A 63 -8.51 9.45 7.32
C MET A 63 -8.12 9.02 5.90
N ALA A 64 -8.79 9.57 4.89
CA ALA A 64 -8.46 9.33 3.49
C ALA A 64 -7.05 9.85 3.15
N GLU A 65 -6.71 11.08 3.52
CA GLU A 65 -5.39 11.67 3.27
C GLU A 65 -4.27 10.86 3.96
N THR A 66 -4.49 10.45 5.21
CA THR A 66 -3.56 9.61 5.97
C THR A 66 -3.37 8.25 5.32
N TYR A 67 -4.46 7.60 4.91
CA TYR A 67 -4.41 6.30 4.27
C TYR A 67 -3.71 6.35 2.91
N MET A 68 -4.03 7.34 2.06
CA MET A 68 -3.36 7.54 0.76
C MET A 68 -1.87 7.86 0.92
N SER A 69 -1.50 8.70 1.88
CA SER A 69 -0.10 8.95 2.24
C SER A 69 0.61 7.66 2.65
N GLY A 70 -0.06 6.80 3.41
CA GLY A 70 0.43 5.48 3.81
C GLY A 70 0.61 4.53 2.63
N GLN A 71 -0.29 4.56 1.63
CA GLN A 71 -0.14 3.78 0.40
C GLN A 71 1.07 4.24 -0.40
N LEU A 72 1.30 5.55 -0.52
CA LEU A 72 2.42 6.11 -1.29
C LEU A 72 3.78 5.70 -0.70
N ARG A 73 3.91 5.75 0.64
CA ARG A 73 5.12 5.30 1.35
C ARG A 73 5.36 3.80 1.16
N GLN A 74 4.31 2.99 1.22
CA GLN A 74 4.42 1.54 1.02
C GLN A 74 4.78 1.20 -0.43
N ALA A 75 4.21 1.91 -1.40
CA ALA A 75 4.57 1.77 -2.81
C ALA A 75 6.05 2.08 -3.04
N GLU A 76 6.57 3.18 -2.46
CA GLU A 76 8.00 3.51 -2.53
C GLU A 76 8.88 2.42 -1.94
N ALA A 77 8.55 1.92 -0.74
CA ALA A 77 9.31 0.86 -0.09
C ALA A 77 9.30 -0.44 -0.89
N GLN A 78 8.15 -0.82 -1.44
CA GLN A 78 8.01 -2.02 -2.26
C GLN A 78 8.74 -1.90 -3.59
N CYS A 79 8.67 -0.74 -4.24
CA CYS A 79 9.41 -0.46 -5.48
C CYS A 79 10.92 -0.59 -5.24
N LYS A 80 11.45 0.03 -4.17
CA LYS A 80 12.87 -0.09 -3.80
C LYS A 80 13.30 -1.53 -3.46
N ALA A 81 12.37 -2.37 -3.00
CA ALA A 81 12.62 -3.77 -2.69
C ALA A 81 12.46 -4.71 -3.91
N GLY A 82 12.10 -4.17 -5.09
CA GLY A 82 11.82 -4.95 -6.31
C GLY A 82 10.49 -5.70 -6.28
N ASN A 83 9.58 -5.34 -5.37
CA ASN A 83 8.21 -5.87 -5.31
C ASN A 83 7.28 -5.04 -6.19
N ASP A 84 7.61 -4.96 -7.49
CA ASP A 84 7.03 -3.97 -8.39
C ASP A 84 5.53 -4.17 -8.61
N HIS A 85 5.06 -5.42 -8.66
CA HIS A 85 3.62 -5.71 -8.76
C HIS A 85 2.83 -5.09 -7.60
N GLU A 86 3.30 -5.31 -6.37
CA GLU A 86 2.65 -4.80 -5.17
C GLU A 86 2.74 -3.26 -5.09
N ALA A 87 3.89 -2.71 -5.49
CA ALA A 87 4.04 -1.26 -5.59
C ALA A 87 3.01 -0.66 -6.56
N MET A 88 2.86 -1.27 -7.74
CA MET A 88 1.92 -0.80 -8.76
C MET A 88 0.46 -0.89 -8.30
N LEU A 89 0.05 -1.96 -7.61
CA LEU A 89 -1.29 -2.08 -7.03
C LEU A 89 -1.59 -0.94 -6.06
N ARG A 90 -0.62 -0.55 -5.23
CA ARG A 90 -0.80 0.57 -4.29
C ARG A 90 -0.87 1.91 -5.01
N LEU A 91 -0.07 2.10 -6.06
CA LEU A 91 -0.15 3.28 -6.90
C LEU A 91 -1.52 3.39 -7.58
N ASP A 92 -2.11 2.28 -8.02
CA ASP A 92 -3.45 2.27 -8.64
C ASP A 92 -4.55 2.70 -7.66
N VAL A 93 -4.46 2.31 -6.39
CA VAL A 93 -5.38 2.80 -5.34
C VAL A 93 -5.32 4.33 -5.24
N ILE A 94 -4.11 4.91 -5.25
CA ILE A 94 -3.92 6.37 -5.17
C ILE A 94 -4.44 7.05 -6.44
N ARG A 95 -4.11 6.52 -7.62
CA ARG A 95 -4.61 7.04 -8.91
C ARG A 95 -6.14 7.04 -8.97
N ALA A 96 -6.77 5.97 -8.48
CA ALA A 96 -8.22 5.89 -8.43
C ALA A 96 -8.78 6.99 -7.53
N TRP A 97 -8.21 7.16 -6.32
CA TRP A 97 -8.63 8.20 -5.38
C TRP A 97 -8.48 9.62 -5.97
N LEU A 98 -7.35 9.92 -6.63
CA LEU A 98 -7.09 11.21 -7.28
C LEU A 98 -8.08 11.55 -8.39
N LYS A 99 -8.76 10.56 -8.98
CA LYS A 99 -9.75 10.73 -10.04
C LYS A 99 -11.18 10.84 -9.50
N LEU A 100 -11.41 10.54 -8.22
CA LEU A 100 -12.74 10.64 -7.64
C LEU A 100 -13.15 12.11 -7.56
N PRO A 101 -14.41 12.44 -7.89
CA PRO A 101 -14.93 13.77 -7.63
C PRO A 101 -14.97 14.01 -6.12
N GLU A 102 -14.83 15.26 -5.70
CA GLU A 102 -15.07 15.64 -4.32
C GLU A 102 -16.55 15.40 -3.99
N VAL A 103 -16.80 14.56 -2.99
CA VAL A 103 -18.16 14.27 -2.51
C VAL A 103 -18.38 15.06 -1.25
N THR A 104 -19.29 16.04 -1.29
CA THR A 104 -19.67 16.78 -0.08
C THR A 104 -20.40 15.84 0.87
N HIS A 105 -19.88 15.71 2.09
CA HIS A 105 -20.56 14.94 3.13
C HIS A 105 -21.90 15.63 3.48
N PRO A 106 -23.04 14.92 3.48
CA PRO A 106 -24.30 15.51 3.94
C PRO A 106 -24.18 15.95 5.40
N ALA A 107 -24.73 17.13 5.73
CA ALA A 107 -24.66 17.67 7.09
C ALA A 107 -25.35 16.75 8.12
N GLU A 108 -26.32 15.96 7.68
CA GLU A 108 -27.10 15.07 8.53
C GLU A 108 -26.76 13.62 8.20
N HIS A 109 -26.20 12.92 9.19
CA HIS A 109 -26.22 11.47 9.18
C HIS A 109 -27.52 11.07 9.85
N ASN A 110 -28.54 10.75 9.08
CA ASN A 110 -29.74 10.12 9.61
C ASN A 110 -29.39 8.68 10.02
N TYR A 111 -28.64 8.53 11.11
CA TYR A 111 -28.59 7.29 11.84
C TYR A 111 -29.98 7.14 12.48
N PRO A 112 -30.81 6.16 12.08
CA PRO A 112 -31.99 5.85 12.87
C PRO A 112 -31.50 5.64 14.31
N PRO A 113 -32.12 6.29 15.31
CA PRO A 113 -31.71 6.11 16.70
C PRO A 113 -31.70 4.61 16.97
N GLY A 114 -30.51 4.10 17.28
CA GLY A 114 -30.33 2.68 17.58
C GLY A 114 -31.41 2.26 18.56
N THR A 115 -32.15 1.22 18.20
CA THR A 115 -33.04 0.50 19.10
C THR A 115 -32.20 0.05 20.28
N LYS A 116 -32.26 0.82 21.37
CA LYS A 116 -31.84 0.38 22.69
C LYS A 116 -32.94 -0.56 23.16
N ASP A 117 -32.69 -1.86 23.04
CA ASP A 117 -33.30 -2.84 23.92
C ASP A 117 -32.50 -2.89 25.23
#